data_AF-J4UHC5-F1
#
_entry.id   AF-J4UHC5-F1
#
_cell.length_a   1.000
_cell.length_b   1.000
_cell.length_c   1.000
_cell.angle_alpha   90.00
_cell.angle_beta   90.00
_cell.angle_gamma   90.00
#
_symmetry.space_group_name_H-M   'P 1'
#
loop_
_entity.id
_entity.type
_entity.pdbx_description
1 polymer ?
#
loop_
_entity_poly.entity_id
_entity_poly.type
_entity_poly.pdbx_seq_one_letter_code
_entity_poly.pdbx_strand_id
1 'polypeptide(L)'
;MSFTTTEDHKPFNEAVQKAMGAGILVVCSHRDEGARIGTKVFPACLGSVGEHHTMLRMASCNMYGKLQHDWDDYTVDAASKKDNQYDFCINSQDVRVGTIPFLATSTERVSGSSVSTAIAAGVCSLLIACLRTLDEMTSVAKADPTTKEGRAILHMHENVRRALATDDRPSYAAIKNYLSTMAPSTTSPRFITLDRFARLDELRDDTSSGFFQKLLDLAANFKV
;
A
#
# COMPACT_ATOMS: atom_id res chain seq x y z
N MET A 1 7.74 -8.17 1.93
CA MET A 1 8.31 -9.19 2.84
C MET A 1 7.18 -10.07 3.34
N SER A 2 6.91 -11.15 2.62
CA SER A 2 5.79 -12.08 2.89
C SER A 2 6.25 -13.22 3.79
N PHE A 3 6.76 -12.86 4.97
CA PHE A 3 7.14 -13.79 6.02
C PHE A 3 7.21 -13.06 7.37
N THR A 4 7.14 -13.84 8.44
CA THR A 4 7.32 -13.34 9.80
C THR A 4 8.15 -14.32 10.62
N THR A 5 8.92 -13.82 11.58
CA THR A 5 9.66 -14.64 12.56
C THR A 5 9.56 -14.05 13.95
N THR A 6 9.66 -14.89 14.98
CA THR A 6 9.78 -14.48 16.38
C THR A 6 11.23 -14.35 16.83
N GLU A 7 12.19 -14.72 15.97
CA GLU A 7 13.62 -14.65 16.26
C GLU A 7 14.15 -13.21 16.09
N ASP A 8 14.76 -12.70 17.16
CA ASP A 8 15.46 -11.40 17.12
C ASP A 8 16.86 -11.59 16.54
N HIS A 9 16.97 -11.38 15.22
CA HIS A 9 18.24 -11.44 14.52
C HIS A 9 18.75 -10.04 14.19
N LYS A 10 19.71 -9.55 14.98
CA LYS A 10 20.24 -8.19 14.89
C LYS A 10 20.69 -7.76 13.49
N PRO A 11 21.49 -8.55 12.73
CA PRO A 11 21.90 -8.15 11.37
C PRO A 11 20.70 -7.97 10.41
N PHE A 12 19.65 -8.76 10.59
CA PHE A 12 18.44 -8.62 9.79
C PHE A 12 17.67 -7.34 10.14
N ASN A 13 17.53 -7.06 11.44
CA ASN A 13 16.84 -5.86 11.92
C ASN A 13 17.56 -4.57 11.48
N GLU A 14 18.89 -4.54 11.58
CA GLU A 14 19.72 -3.43 11.11
C GLU A 14 19.59 -3.23 9.59
N ALA A 15 19.55 -4.31 8.81
CA ALA A 15 19.36 -4.23 7.36
C ALA A 15 17.98 -3.64 6.99
N VAL A 16 16.91 -4.07 7.67
CA VAL A 16 15.56 -3.53 7.46
C VAL A 16 15.50 -2.06 7.86
N GLN A 17 16.08 -1.67 9.00
CA GLN A 17 16.13 -0.28 9.43
C GLN A 17 16.95 0.59 8.48
N LYS A 18 18.09 0.10 7.98
CA LYS A 18 18.90 0.79 6.98
C LYS A 18 18.13 1.00 5.68
N ALA A 19 17.37 0.00 5.22
CA ALA A 19 16.51 0.14 4.05
C ALA A 19 15.44 1.22 4.26
N MET A 20 14.78 1.23 5.43
CA MET A 20 13.81 2.28 5.77
C MET A 20 14.45 3.67 5.85
N GLY A 21 15.63 3.80 6.47
CA GLY A 21 16.38 5.06 6.53
C GLY A 21 16.87 5.55 5.17
N ALA A 22 17.11 4.64 4.23
CA ALA A 22 17.36 4.98 2.83
C ALA A 22 16.08 5.36 2.06
N GLY A 23 14.91 5.33 2.72
CA GLY A 23 13.58 5.65 2.19
C GLY A 23 12.99 4.56 1.28
N ILE A 24 13.44 3.31 1.42
CA ILE A 24 12.81 2.16 0.75
C ILE A 24 11.50 1.86 1.46
N LEU A 25 10.39 1.76 0.72
CA LEU A 25 9.11 1.34 1.24
C LEU A 25 9.14 -0.17 1.55
N VAL A 26 9.10 -0.53 2.83
CA VAL A 26 9.10 -1.93 3.27
C VAL A 26 7.67 -2.38 3.53
N VAL A 27 7.07 -3.09 2.59
CA VAL A 27 5.76 -3.73 2.82
C VAL A 27 5.99 -5.09 3.46
N CYS A 28 5.38 -5.36 4.60
CA CYS A 28 5.55 -6.62 5.33
C CYS A 28 4.22 -7.23 5.77
N SER A 29 4.20 -8.55 5.84
CA SER A 29 3.07 -9.30 6.35
C SER A 29 2.94 -9.11 7.86
N HIS A 30 1.72 -8.88 8.31
CA HIS A 30 1.36 -9.15 9.70
C HIS A 30 1.27 -10.66 9.92
N ARG A 31 1.38 -11.13 11.17
CA ARG A 31 1.22 -12.56 11.47
C ARG A 31 -0.22 -13.01 11.16
N ASP A 32 -0.35 -14.07 10.38
CA ASP A 32 -1.64 -14.75 10.21
C ASP A 32 -1.87 -15.71 11.39
N GLU A 33 -0.83 -16.46 11.76
CA GLU A 33 -0.90 -17.44 12.83
C GLU A 33 -0.88 -16.75 14.20
N GLY A 34 -1.74 -17.21 15.11
CA GLY A 34 -1.93 -16.68 16.46
C GLY A 34 -0.70 -16.84 17.35
N ALA A 35 0.35 -16.05 17.07
CA ALA A 35 1.52 -16.00 17.93
C ALA A 35 1.07 -15.66 19.35
N ARG A 36 1.65 -16.38 20.32
CA ARG A 36 1.31 -16.24 21.74
C ARG A 36 1.30 -14.76 22.11
N ILE A 37 0.27 -14.38 22.87
CA ILE A 37 0.07 -13.04 23.42
C ILE A 37 1.41 -12.49 23.94
N GLY A 38 1.86 -11.34 23.43
CA GLY A 38 3.10 -10.67 23.85
C GLY A 38 4.38 -11.03 23.09
N THR A 39 4.32 -11.83 22.01
CA THR A 39 5.53 -12.14 21.22
C THR A 39 5.77 -11.08 20.14
N LYS A 40 6.96 -10.45 20.16
CA LYS A 40 7.43 -9.58 19.07
C LYS A 40 7.58 -10.38 17.79
N VAL A 41 7.15 -9.79 16.68
CA VAL A 41 7.21 -10.42 15.37
C VAL A 41 8.00 -9.54 14.42
N PHE A 42 9.06 -10.08 13.85
CA PHE A 42 9.95 -9.39 12.92
C PHE A 42 9.58 -9.73 11.46
N PRO A 43 9.67 -8.76 10.53
CA PRO A 43 10.09 -7.37 10.73
C PRO A 43 8.97 -6.44 11.26
N ALA A 44 7.72 -6.92 11.39
CA ALA A 44 6.54 -6.08 11.62
C ALA A 44 6.65 -5.16 12.85
N CYS A 45 7.32 -5.60 13.93
CA CYS A 45 7.51 -4.82 15.14
C CYS A 45 8.56 -3.70 15.00
N LEU A 46 9.40 -3.72 13.96
CA LEU A 46 10.35 -2.63 13.68
C LEU A 46 9.65 -1.35 13.24
N GLY A 47 8.38 -1.46 12.83
CA GLY A 47 7.63 -0.32 12.33
C GLY A 47 7.27 0.74 13.37
N SER A 48 7.38 0.44 14.65
CA SER A 48 7.05 1.39 15.73
C SER A 48 8.27 2.12 16.29
N VAL A 49 9.45 1.96 15.70
CA VAL A 49 10.73 2.45 16.25
C VAL A 49 11.39 3.44 15.27
N GLY A 50 11.28 4.74 15.55
CA GLY A 50 12.09 5.81 14.91
C GLY A 50 11.33 6.81 14.03
N GLU A 51 12.00 7.93 13.72
CA GLU A 51 11.48 9.08 12.97
C GLU A 51 11.39 8.86 11.44
N HIS A 52 11.98 7.78 10.93
CA HIS A 52 12.04 7.44 9.50
C HIS A 52 11.36 6.10 9.20
N HIS A 53 10.07 6.00 9.56
CA HIS A 53 9.30 4.79 9.35
C HIS A 53 8.69 4.77 7.94
N THR A 54 9.19 3.89 7.09
CA THR A 54 8.66 3.64 5.74
C THR A 54 8.14 2.21 5.58
N MET A 55 7.58 1.62 6.65
CA MET A 55 7.06 0.26 6.60
C MET A 55 5.53 0.22 6.64
N LEU A 56 4.94 -0.63 5.80
CA LEU A 56 3.51 -0.90 5.74
C LEU A 56 3.25 -2.34 6.18
N ARG A 57 2.46 -2.51 7.23
CA ARG A 57 2.07 -3.81 7.77
C ARG A 57 0.72 -4.22 7.20
N MET A 58 0.69 -5.37 6.54
CA MET A 58 -0.46 -5.85 5.78
C MET A 58 -1.11 -7.04 6.48
N ALA A 59 -2.40 -6.93 6.74
CA ALA A 59 -3.23 -8.01 7.26
C ALA A 59 -4.01 -8.72 6.14
N SER A 60 -4.36 -9.99 6.37
CA SER A 60 -5.27 -10.77 5.53
C SER A 60 -6.72 -10.53 5.94
N CYS A 61 -7.59 -10.27 4.97
CA CYS A 61 -9.04 -10.25 5.20
C CYS A 61 -9.79 -10.95 4.06
N ASN A 62 -11.08 -11.18 4.27
CA ASN A 62 -11.99 -11.61 3.22
C ASN A 62 -12.49 -10.43 2.38
N MET A 63 -13.36 -10.71 1.40
CA MET A 63 -13.94 -9.69 0.50
C MET A 63 -14.79 -8.62 1.19
N TYR A 64 -15.19 -8.83 2.45
CA TYR A 64 -15.98 -7.89 3.24
C TYR A 64 -15.14 -7.11 4.26
N GLY A 65 -13.81 -7.24 4.20
CA GLY A 65 -12.90 -6.60 5.15
C GLY A 65 -12.84 -7.29 6.52
N LYS A 66 -13.50 -8.45 6.70
CA LYS A 66 -13.38 -9.24 7.92
C LYS A 66 -12.02 -9.94 7.92
N LEU A 67 -11.24 -9.68 8.97
CA LEU A 67 -9.93 -10.27 9.16
C LEU A 67 -10.03 -11.80 9.23
N GLN A 68 -9.02 -12.48 8.67
CA GLN A 68 -8.97 -13.95 8.68
C GLN A 68 -8.78 -14.51 10.09
N HIS A 69 -8.13 -13.74 10.96
CA HIS A 69 -7.98 -14.00 12.39
C HIS A 69 -8.41 -12.74 13.15
N ASP A 70 -9.35 -12.90 14.11
CA ASP A 70 -9.68 -11.81 15.02
C ASP A 70 -8.58 -11.74 16.08
N TRP A 71 -7.97 -10.57 16.21
CA TRP A 71 -6.87 -10.36 17.14
C TRP A 71 -7.41 -9.74 18.42
N ASP A 72 -7.07 -10.36 19.54
CA ASP A 72 -7.52 -9.94 20.87
C ASP A 72 -6.87 -8.63 21.34
N ASP A 73 -7.65 -7.86 22.10
CA ASP A 73 -7.24 -6.62 22.77
C ASP A 73 -6.24 -6.84 23.93
N TYR A 74 -5.92 -8.10 24.26
CA TYR A 74 -5.14 -8.50 25.44
C TYR A 74 -3.62 -8.56 25.20
N THR A 75 -3.10 -7.93 24.15
CA THR A 75 -1.66 -7.90 23.84
C THR A 75 -0.91 -6.85 24.67
N VAL A 76 0.30 -7.22 25.14
CA VAL A 76 1.02 -6.52 26.22
C VAL A 76 1.81 -5.29 25.75
N ASP A 77 2.22 -5.23 24.48
CA ASP A 77 2.97 -4.10 23.91
C ASP A 77 2.12 -3.24 22.97
N ALA A 78 2.35 -1.92 23.00
CA ALA A 78 1.53 -0.94 22.28
C ALA A 78 1.55 -1.14 20.75
N ALA A 79 2.64 -1.66 20.18
CA ALA A 79 2.78 -1.94 18.75
C ALA A 79 1.95 -3.16 18.30
N SER A 80 1.71 -4.09 19.23
CA SER A 80 0.93 -5.31 18.98
C SER A 80 -0.52 -5.21 19.44
N LYS A 81 -1.00 -4.06 19.93
CA LYS A 81 -2.43 -3.82 20.18
C LYS A 81 -3.23 -3.79 18.87
N LYS A 82 -4.51 -4.16 18.90
CA LYS A 82 -5.41 -4.20 17.74
C LYS A 82 -5.33 -2.94 16.86
N ASP A 83 -5.23 -1.78 17.50
CA ASP A 83 -5.10 -0.48 16.83
C ASP A 83 -3.74 -0.24 16.15
N ASN A 84 -2.69 -0.98 16.48
CA ASN A 84 -1.35 -0.77 15.93
C ASN A 84 -0.78 -2.00 15.22
N GLN A 85 -1.51 -3.12 15.15
CA GLN A 85 -1.01 -4.39 14.60
C GLN A 85 -0.72 -4.32 13.09
N TYR A 86 -1.57 -3.65 12.33
CA TYR A 86 -1.46 -3.53 10.88
C TYR A 86 -1.92 -2.16 10.41
N ASP A 87 -1.39 -1.71 9.28
CA ASP A 87 -1.75 -0.44 8.65
C ASP A 87 -2.97 -0.60 7.75
N PHE A 88 -2.99 -1.65 6.92
CA PHE A 88 -4.09 -1.97 6.01
C PHE A 88 -4.36 -3.47 5.91
N CYS A 89 -5.56 -3.85 5.49
CA CYS A 89 -5.91 -5.20 5.06
C CYS A 89 -6.49 -5.19 3.65
N ILE A 90 -6.21 -6.26 2.89
CA ILE A 90 -6.67 -6.48 1.52
C ILE A 90 -7.33 -7.85 1.47
N ASN A 91 -8.35 -7.99 0.62
CA ASN A 91 -8.90 -9.31 0.32
C ASN A 91 -7.82 -10.22 -0.24
N SER A 92 -7.39 -11.16 0.58
CA SER A 92 -6.33 -12.12 0.25
C SER A 92 -6.78 -13.55 0.54
N GLN A 93 -8.08 -13.81 0.48
CA GLN A 93 -8.64 -15.16 0.55
C GLN A 93 -8.78 -15.74 -0.85
N ASP A 94 -8.39 -17.00 -0.98
CA ASP A 94 -8.56 -17.82 -2.17
C ASP A 94 -8.02 -17.19 -3.47
N VAL A 95 -6.91 -16.47 -3.33
CA VAL A 95 -6.26 -15.77 -4.44
C VAL A 95 -5.55 -16.79 -5.32
N ARG A 96 -5.94 -16.81 -6.59
CA ARG A 96 -5.32 -17.66 -7.60
C ARG A 96 -3.89 -17.15 -7.86
N VAL A 97 -2.90 -17.98 -7.60
CA VAL A 97 -1.51 -17.69 -7.96
C VAL A 97 -1.18 -18.27 -9.34
N GLY A 98 -0.21 -17.66 -10.03
CA GLY A 98 0.29 -18.18 -11.30
C GLY A 98 0.89 -19.58 -11.14
N THR A 99 1.00 -20.34 -12.23
CA THR A 99 1.49 -21.72 -12.21
C THR A 99 2.89 -21.79 -11.58
N ILE A 100 3.01 -22.48 -10.44
CA ILE A 100 4.31 -22.77 -9.85
C ILE A 100 5.04 -23.74 -10.81
N PRO A 101 6.25 -23.42 -11.32
CA PRO A 101 6.89 -24.17 -12.40
C PRO A 101 7.11 -25.68 -12.16
N PHE A 102 6.98 -26.15 -10.91
CA PHE A 102 7.14 -27.55 -10.52
C PHE A 102 5.83 -28.24 -10.09
N LEU A 103 4.72 -27.52 -10.05
CA LEU A 103 3.38 -28.03 -9.75
C LEU A 103 2.48 -27.78 -10.97
N ALA A 104 2.73 -28.54 -12.04
CA ALA A 104 2.15 -28.34 -13.38
C ALA A 104 0.61 -28.44 -13.48
N THR A 105 -0.08 -28.74 -12.37
CA THR A 105 -1.54 -28.83 -12.27
C THR A 105 -2.13 -28.04 -11.10
N SER A 106 -1.32 -27.24 -10.41
CA SER A 106 -1.78 -26.45 -9.26
C SER A 106 -2.68 -25.30 -9.75
N THR A 107 -4.00 -25.46 -9.58
CA THR A 107 -4.93 -24.34 -9.43
C THR A 107 -4.88 -23.82 -7.99
N GLU A 108 -3.68 -23.74 -7.39
CA GLU A 108 -3.58 -23.38 -5.99
C GLU A 108 -4.09 -21.98 -5.80
N ARG A 109 -5.01 -21.93 -4.84
CA ARG A 109 -5.45 -20.71 -4.23
C ARG A 109 -4.70 -20.59 -2.94
N VAL A 110 -4.05 -19.46 -2.76
CA VAL A 110 -3.30 -19.17 -1.54
C VAL A 110 -4.06 -18.10 -0.79
N SER A 111 -4.15 -18.27 0.53
CA SER A 111 -4.71 -17.29 1.43
C SER A 111 -3.66 -16.83 2.43
N GLY A 112 -3.73 -15.57 2.87
CA GLY A 112 -2.91 -15.06 3.98
C GLY A 112 -2.32 -13.67 3.75
N SER A 113 -1.73 -13.11 4.80
CA SER A 113 -1.11 -11.79 4.83
C SER A 113 0.09 -11.71 3.90
N SER A 114 0.74 -12.84 3.62
CA SER A 114 1.76 -12.97 2.58
C SER A 114 1.25 -12.54 1.20
N VAL A 115 0.00 -12.88 0.88
CA VAL A 115 -0.66 -12.50 -0.37
C VAL A 115 -1.06 -11.02 -0.32
N SER A 116 -1.68 -10.57 0.77
CA SER A 116 -2.02 -9.15 1.01
C SER A 116 -0.78 -8.24 0.87
N THR A 117 0.37 -8.69 1.40
CA THR A 117 1.67 -8.01 1.30
C THR A 117 2.15 -7.88 -0.14
N ALA A 118 2.07 -8.95 -0.92
CA ALA A 118 2.49 -8.94 -2.32
C ALA A 118 1.61 -8.00 -3.15
N ILE A 119 0.29 -8.03 -2.93
CA ILE A 119 -0.66 -7.14 -3.60
C ILE A 119 -0.36 -5.68 -3.24
N ALA A 120 -0.22 -5.36 -1.95
CA ALA A 120 0.08 -4.01 -1.50
C ALA A 120 1.41 -3.48 -2.05
N ALA A 121 2.45 -4.32 -2.11
CA ALA A 121 3.72 -3.96 -2.73
C ALA A 121 3.55 -3.64 -4.22
N GLY A 122 2.74 -4.44 -4.95
CA GLY A 122 2.40 -4.19 -6.34
C GLY A 122 1.64 -2.88 -6.54
N VAL A 123 0.63 -2.60 -5.71
CA VAL A 123 -0.14 -1.35 -5.74
C VAL A 123 0.76 -0.14 -5.47
N CYS A 124 1.64 -0.22 -4.46
CA CYS A 124 2.57 0.86 -4.16
C CYS A 124 3.55 1.09 -5.33
N SER A 125 4.06 0.01 -5.94
CA SER A 125 4.94 0.10 -7.11
C SER A 125 4.23 0.74 -8.30
N LEU A 126 2.98 0.35 -8.56
CA LEU A 126 2.17 0.93 -9.63
C LEU A 126 1.90 2.41 -9.39
N LEU A 127 1.56 2.79 -8.15
CA LEU A 127 1.35 4.17 -7.76
C LEU A 127 2.59 5.05 -8.04
N ILE A 128 3.77 4.60 -7.60
CA ILE A 128 5.03 5.31 -7.83
C ILE A 128 5.32 5.43 -9.34
N ALA A 129 5.11 4.36 -10.10
CA ALA A 129 5.30 4.37 -11.55
C ALA A 129 4.33 5.32 -12.27
N CYS A 130 3.07 5.39 -11.84
CA CYS A 130 2.09 6.35 -12.36
C CYS A 130 2.52 7.79 -12.08
N LEU A 131 2.96 8.09 -10.86
CA LEU A 131 3.43 9.44 -10.50
C LEU A 131 4.63 9.86 -11.36
N ARG A 132 5.62 8.98 -11.54
CA ARG A 132 6.79 9.26 -12.39
C ARG A 132 6.42 9.47 -13.85
N THR A 133 5.55 8.61 -14.39
CA THR A 133 5.04 8.76 -15.75
C THR A 133 4.30 10.09 -15.94
N LEU A 134 3.51 10.50 -14.94
CA LEU A 134 2.79 11.78 -14.97
C LEU A 134 3.75 12.98 -14.92
N ASP A 135 4.82 12.90 -14.12
CA ASP A 135 5.85 13.95 -14.06
C ASP A 135 6.53 14.14 -15.42
N GLU A 136 6.92 13.04 -16.07
CA GLU A 136 7.50 13.07 -17.41
C GLU A 136 6.52 13.62 -18.46
N MET A 137 5.27 13.15 -18.47
CA MET A 137 4.26 13.61 -19.44
C MET A 137 3.92 15.09 -19.29
N THR A 138 3.84 15.60 -18.06
CA THR A 138 3.50 17.01 -17.81
C THR A 138 4.64 17.97 -18.13
N SER A 139 5.89 17.52 -18.02
CA SER A 139 7.06 18.31 -18.46
C SER A 139 7.05 18.63 -19.96
N VAL A 140 6.39 17.80 -20.76
CA VAL A 140 6.29 17.93 -22.23
C VAL A 140 5.01 18.69 -22.66
N ALA A 141 3.98 18.73 -21.81
CA ALA A 141 2.70 19.33 -22.14
C ALA A 141 2.73 20.86 -22.07
N LYS A 142 2.53 21.54 -23.20
CA LYS A 142 2.24 22.99 -23.23
C LYS A 142 0.82 23.25 -22.72
N ALA A 143 0.66 23.37 -21.41
CA ALA A 143 -0.64 23.69 -20.80
C ALA A 143 -0.96 25.19 -20.93
N ASP A 144 -2.14 25.52 -21.45
CA ASP A 144 -2.63 26.90 -21.53
C ASP A 144 -3.32 27.31 -20.21
N PRO A 145 -2.74 28.23 -19.41
CA PRO A 145 -3.29 28.63 -18.11
C PRO A 145 -4.64 29.34 -18.19
N THR A 146 -5.05 29.81 -19.38
CA THR A 146 -6.32 30.51 -19.58
C THR A 146 -7.51 29.54 -19.65
N THR A 147 -7.27 28.27 -20.00
CA THR A 147 -8.30 27.23 -20.10
C THR A 147 -8.50 26.48 -18.77
N LYS A 148 -9.70 25.94 -18.55
CA LYS A 148 -9.99 25.10 -17.37
C LYS A 148 -9.12 23.83 -17.36
N GLU A 149 -8.94 23.23 -18.53
CA GLU A 149 -8.12 22.03 -18.72
C GLU A 149 -6.64 22.31 -18.47
N GLY A 150 -6.07 23.38 -19.03
CA GLY A 150 -4.68 23.74 -18.80
C GLY A 150 -4.40 24.10 -17.33
N ARG A 151 -5.33 24.75 -16.62
CA ARG A 151 -5.21 24.93 -15.16
C ARG A 151 -5.22 23.60 -14.39
N ALA A 152 -6.06 22.65 -14.79
CA ALA A 152 -6.09 21.33 -14.17
C ALA A 152 -4.77 20.57 -14.39
N ILE A 153 -4.20 20.64 -15.59
CA ILE A 153 -2.90 20.03 -15.93
C ILE A 153 -1.77 20.68 -15.10
N LEU A 154 -1.74 22.00 -14.99
CA LEU A 154 -0.73 22.72 -14.19
C LEU A 154 -0.85 22.36 -12.69
N HIS A 155 -2.07 22.28 -12.17
CA HIS A 155 -2.31 21.88 -10.79
C HIS A 155 -1.90 20.42 -10.53
N MET A 156 -2.16 19.52 -11.49
CA MET A 156 -1.68 18.14 -11.45
C MET A 156 -0.15 18.10 -11.40
N HIS A 157 0.54 18.81 -12.30
CA HIS A 157 2.00 18.83 -12.33
C HIS A 157 2.58 19.29 -11.00
N GLU A 158 2.03 20.36 -10.41
CA GLU A 158 2.48 20.86 -9.11
C GLU A 158 2.25 19.84 -7.98
N ASN A 159 1.14 19.10 -8.02
CA ASN A 159 0.88 18.04 -7.04
C ASN A 159 1.83 16.85 -7.21
N VAL A 160 2.07 16.40 -8.44
CA VAL A 160 2.99 15.29 -8.74
C VAL A 160 4.42 15.67 -8.34
N ARG A 161 4.87 16.87 -8.69
CA ARG A 161 6.20 17.37 -8.31
C ARG A 161 6.36 17.47 -6.80
N ARG A 162 5.33 17.96 -6.09
CA ARG A 162 5.32 17.96 -4.62
C ARG A 162 5.35 16.54 -4.06
N ALA A 163 4.56 15.62 -4.62
CA ALA A 163 4.57 14.23 -4.22
C ALA A 163 5.97 13.63 -4.38
N LEU A 164 6.67 13.88 -5.49
CA LEU A 164 7.99 13.33 -5.80
C LEU A 164 9.17 14.13 -5.23
N ALA A 165 8.91 15.15 -4.39
CA ALA A 165 9.94 16.11 -3.96
C ALA A 165 11.10 15.51 -3.13
N THR A 166 10.96 14.28 -2.62
CA THR A 166 11.99 13.61 -1.81
C THR A 166 12.67 12.53 -2.65
N ASP A 167 13.79 12.82 -3.31
CA ASP A 167 14.53 11.84 -4.14
C ASP A 167 13.69 11.13 -5.24
N ASP A 168 12.80 11.85 -5.91
CA ASP A 168 11.91 11.29 -6.95
C ASP A 168 11.05 10.11 -6.45
N ARG A 169 10.52 10.26 -5.22
CA ARG A 169 9.58 9.30 -4.63
C ARG A 169 8.57 10.01 -3.72
N PRO A 170 7.35 9.46 -3.62
CA PRO A 170 6.37 9.88 -2.63
C PRO A 170 6.84 9.60 -1.20
N SER A 171 6.54 10.52 -0.30
CA SER A 171 6.74 10.29 1.13
C SER A 171 5.87 9.13 1.61
N TYR A 172 6.33 8.42 2.65
CA TYR A 172 5.54 7.34 3.25
C TYR A 172 4.15 7.80 3.69
N ALA A 173 4.06 9.00 4.28
CA ALA A 173 2.79 9.59 4.67
C ALA A 173 1.85 9.80 3.48
N ALA A 174 2.37 10.28 2.35
CA ALA A 174 1.57 10.48 1.15
C ALA A 174 1.07 9.14 0.56
N ILE A 175 1.90 8.10 0.53
CA ILE A 175 1.49 6.74 0.15
C ILE A 175 0.38 6.24 1.08
N LYS A 176 0.56 6.38 2.41
CA LYS A 176 -0.42 5.94 3.41
C LYS A 176 -1.75 6.69 3.28
N ASN A 177 -1.69 8.00 3.07
CA ASN A 177 -2.87 8.84 2.83
C ASN A 177 -3.60 8.39 1.57
N TYR A 178 -2.88 8.13 0.48
CA TYR A 178 -3.47 7.63 -0.75
C TYR A 178 -4.15 6.27 -0.54
N LEU A 179 -3.46 5.29 0.06
CA LEU A 179 -4.04 3.97 0.33
C LEU A 179 -5.31 4.06 1.20
N SER A 180 -5.37 5.00 2.13
CA SER A 180 -6.57 5.24 2.96
C SER A 180 -7.79 5.67 2.14
N THR A 181 -7.59 6.32 0.98
CA THR A 181 -8.69 6.69 0.07
C THR A 181 -9.29 5.47 -0.65
N MET A 182 -8.58 4.34 -0.69
CA MET A 182 -9.06 3.10 -1.27
C MET A 182 -9.98 2.31 -0.33
N ALA A 183 -10.27 2.83 0.87
CA ALA A 183 -11.21 2.19 1.79
C ALA A 183 -12.66 2.38 1.33
N PRO A 184 -13.48 1.32 1.29
CA PRO A 184 -14.85 1.39 0.77
C PRO A 184 -15.82 2.03 1.76
N SER A 185 -15.51 1.95 3.05
CA SER A 185 -16.35 2.43 4.15
C SER A 185 -15.55 3.21 5.17
N THR A 186 -16.13 4.30 5.68
CA THR A 186 -15.59 5.06 6.82
C THR A 186 -15.58 4.25 8.11
N THR A 187 -16.40 3.20 8.20
CA THR A 187 -16.45 2.29 9.37
C THR A 187 -15.36 1.23 9.33
N SER A 188 -14.65 1.05 8.21
CA SER A 188 -13.51 0.14 8.09
C SER A 188 -12.38 0.81 7.30
N PRO A 189 -11.73 1.84 7.89
CA PRO A 189 -10.78 2.69 7.18
C PRO A 189 -9.46 1.97 6.79
N ARG A 190 -9.22 0.77 7.33
CA ARG A 190 -8.02 -0.03 7.05
C ARG A 190 -8.24 -1.08 5.98
N PHE A 191 -9.49 -1.41 5.66
CA PHE A 191 -9.79 -2.33 4.56
C PHE A 191 -9.71 -1.56 3.27
N ILE A 192 -8.72 -1.87 2.43
CA ILE A 192 -8.57 -1.23 1.13
C ILE A 192 -8.99 -2.18 0.02
N THR A 193 -9.69 -1.67 -0.98
CA THR A 193 -10.18 -2.46 -2.10
C THR A 193 -9.52 -2.02 -3.40
N LEU A 194 -9.16 -3.01 -4.23
CA LEU A 194 -8.36 -2.78 -5.44
C LEU A 194 -9.15 -2.10 -6.55
N ASP A 195 -10.47 -2.24 -6.56
CA ASP A 195 -11.39 -1.54 -7.47
C ASP A 195 -11.35 -0.01 -7.27
N ARG A 196 -11.01 0.45 -6.06
CA ARG A 196 -10.86 1.89 -5.78
C ARG A 196 -9.49 2.45 -6.12
N PHE A 197 -8.53 1.60 -6.51
CA PHE A 197 -7.28 2.10 -7.06
C PHE A 197 -7.60 2.94 -8.30
N ALA A 198 -7.13 4.19 -8.35
CA ALA A 198 -7.45 5.14 -9.42
C ALA A 198 -8.96 5.31 -9.74
N ARG A 199 -9.86 4.95 -8.80
CA ARG A 199 -11.32 4.91 -9.02
C ARG A 199 -11.72 4.07 -10.24
N LEU A 200 -11.07 2.92 -10.44
CA LEU A 200 -11.39 1.99 -11.53
C LEU A 200 -12.86 1.50 -11.46
N ASP A 201 -13.47 1.49 -10.28
CA ASP A 201 -14.89 1.24 -10.07
C ASP A 201 -15.80 2.18 -10.88
N GLU A 202 -15.34 3.41 -11.15
CA GLU A 202 -16.06 4.41 -11.94
C GLU A 202 -15.79 4.31 -13.45
N LEU A 203 -14.83 3.49 -13.88
CA LEU A 203 -14.53 3.23 -15.29
C LEU A 203 -15.38 2.10 -15.88
N ARG A 204 -16.18 1.41 -15.06
CA ARG A 204 -17.06 0.33 -15.55
C ARG A 204 -18.07 0.79 -16.59
N ASP A 205 -18.36 2.09 -16.65
CA ASP A 205 -19.40 2.68 -17.48
C ASP A 205 -18.92 3.74 -18.49
N ASP A 206 -17.61 4.01 -18.66
CA ASP A 206 -17.17 5.17 -19.46
C ASP A 206 -15.99 4.93 -20.45
N THR A 207 -16.01 5.69 -21.55
CA THR A 207 -15.09 5.58 -22.70
C THR A 207 -13.68 6.16 -22.44
N SER A 208 -12.73 5.92 -23.34
CA SER A 208 -11.27 6.15 -23.19
C SER A 208 -10.81 7.56 -22.77
N SER A 209 -11.64 8.61 -22.91
CA SER A 209 -11.36 9.95 -22.41
C SER A 209 -11.40 10.06 -20.88
N GLY A 210 -12.13 9.16 -20.20
CA GLY A 210 -12.24 9.14 -18.74
C GLY A 210 -10.92 8.80 -18.03
N PHE A 211 -10.04 8.02 -18.66
CA PHE A 211 -8.81 7.53 -18.04
C PHE A 211 -7.82 8.67 -17.69
N PHE A 212 -7.63 9.63 -18.60
CA PHE A 212 -6.74 10.77 -18.34
C PHE A 212 -7.29 11.68 -17.23
N GLN A 213 -8.61 11.90 -17.19
CA GLN A 213 -9.26 12.65 -16.13
C GLN A 213 -9.18 11.96 -14.76
N LYS A 214 -9.15 10.62 -14.72
CA LYS A 214 -8.94 9.87 -13.46
C LYS A 214 -7.49 9.84 -13.01
N LEU A 215 -6.53 9.85 -13.93
CA LEU A 215 -5.12 10.13 -13.62
C LEU A 215 -4.95 11.55 -13.05
N LEU A 216 -5.70 12.54 -13.55
CA LEU A 216 -5.76 13.87 -12.95
C LEU A 216 -6.34 13.83 -11.53
N ASP A 217 -7.44 13.10 -11.30
CA ASP A 217 -8.01 12.92 -9.96
C ASP A 217 -7.04 12.19 -9.00
N LEU A 218 -6.29 11.20 -9.51
CA LEU A 218 -5.24 10.48 -8.77
C LEU A 218 -4.19 11.46 -8.23
N ALA A 219 -3.68 12.34 -9.09
CA ALA A 219 -2.71 13.36 -8.72
C ALA A 219 -3.32 14.45 -7.82
N ALA A 220 -4.60 14.79 -7.97
CA ALA A 220 -5.30 15.75 -7.12
C ALA A 220 -5.41 15.29 -5.66
N ASN A 221 -5.50 13.98 -5.43
CA ASN A 221 -5.63 13.38 -4.10
C ASN A 221 -4.29 13.16 -3.39
N PHE A 222 -3.16 13.34 -4.07
CA PHE A 222 -1.84 13.40 -3.43
C PHE A 222 -1.66 14.78 -2.78
N LYS A 223 -2.10 14.89 -1.53
CA LYS A 223 -1.82 16.05 -0.67
C LYS A 223 -0.61 15.72 0.20
N VAL A 224 0.49 16.45 -0.03
CA VAL A 224 1.71 16.45 0.80
C VAL A 224 1.52 17.41 1.97
#